data_AF-A0AB39IYL5-F1
#
_entry.id   AF-A0AB39IYL5-F1
#
_cell.length_a   1.000
_cell.length_b   1.000
_cell.length_c   1.000
_cell.angle_alpha   90.00
_cell.angle_beta   90.00
_cell.angle_gamma   90.00
#
_symmetry.space_group_name_H-M   'P 1'
#
loop_
_entity.id
_entity.type
_entity.pdbx_description
1 polymer ?
#
loop_
_entity_poly.entity_id
_entity_poly.type
_entity_poly.pdbx_seq_one_letter_code
_entity_poly.pdbx_strand_id
1 'polypeptide(L)'
;MKMKKTIFAIICYLLISFSLFSNETTVFAVSTSTNHDTHSAEETITKEELSTLKKQGVVSTDVTVQQLNQEQASQDDAIDVITADDDLENYGLRQNKQDEMVTDERPNTIRHLFGKPYPGTDIMPQKGDILVTSTGALNGLIGHAGIVINEKSYASIPGFRQHPNIDSIQSWFRYSANTKVIRINHQEKADLAGDWAHDYVKDHPKARYSITMSIQSLDPTYCSKIVWQAYAKTGDAVGHATFTIKAPYGFLKKKNYKTVTPKVIVSEGRKIGGLNF
;
A
#
# COMPACT_ATOMS: atom_id res chain seq x y z
N MET A 1 -9.09 -23.50 -64.07
CA MET A 1 -9.60 -22.51 -63.08
C MET A 1 -8.67 -21.29 -63.04
N LYS A 2 -9.06 -20.17 -62.44
CA LYS A 2 -8.57 -18.81 -62.77
C LYS A 2 -7.15 -18.44 -62.29
N MET A 3 -6.42 -17.78 -63.19
CA MET A 3 -5.54 -16.57 -63.04
C MET A 3 -4.31 -16.52 -62.11
N LYS A 4 -3.32 -15.75 -62.62
CA LYS A 4 -2.01 -15.38 -62.05
C LYS A 4 -2.08 -14.01 -61.32
N LYS A 5 -1.19 -13.75 -60.34
CA LYS A 5 -0.14 -12.68 -60.36
C LYS A 5 0.37 -12.22 -58.97
N THR A 6 1.69 -12.32 -58.80
CA THR A 6 2.67 -11.40 -58.16
C THR A 6 2.25 -10.03 -57.58
N ILE A 7 2.90 -9.64 -56.46
CA ILE A 7 3.44 -8.29 -56.11
C ILE A 7 4.40 -8.48 -54.89
N PHE A 8 5.71 -8.18 -55.00
CA PHE A 8 6.43 -6.96 -54.55
C PHE A 8 6.26 -6.66 -53.03
N ALA A 9 7.25 -6.92 -52.16
CA ALA A 9 8.58 -6.29 -51.95
C ALA A 9 8.54 -4.91 -51.27
N ILE A 10 9.40 -4.68 -50.26
CA ILE A 10 10.12 -3.41 -49.98
C ILE A 10 11.18 -3.60 -48.87
N ILE A 11 12.36 -3.06 -49.13
CA ILE A 11 13.52 -2.90 -48.22
C ILE A 11 13.49 -1.44 -47.72
N CYS A 12 13.77 -1.17 -46.44
CA CYS A 12 14.26 0.12 -45.91
C CYS A 12 14.40 0.06 -44.37
N TYR A 13 15.31 0.76 -43.71
CA TYR A 13 16.67 1.21 -44.08
C TYR A 13 17.41 1.50 -42.77
N LEU A 14 18.70 1.22 -42.70
CA LEU A 14 19.53 1.60 -41.55
C LEU A 14 19.95 3.06 -41.73
N LEU A 15 19.36 3.99 -40.97
CA LEU A 15 19.76 5.41 -40.98
C LEU A 15 20.11 5.89 -39.57
N ILE A 16 21.41 6.06 -39.36
CA ILE A 16 21.98 6.87 -38.29
C ILE A 16 21.67 8.33 -38.63
N SER A 17 20.89 9.00 -37.78
CA SER A 17 20.78 10.46 -37.79
C SER A 17 21.23 11.01 -36.44
N PHE A 18 22.48 11.46 -36.38
CA PHE A 18 22.91 12.37 -35.33
C PHE A 18 22.13 13.68 -35.48
N SER A 19 21.25 13.97 -34.53
CA SER A 19 20.72 15.32 -34.30
C SER A 19 21.00 15.69 -32.86
N LEU A 20 21.97 16.57 -32.67
CA LEU A 20 22.19 17.29 -31.42
C LEU A 20 20.88 18.03 -31.08
N PHE A 21 20.27 17.67 -29.96
CA PHE A 21 19.27 18.52 -29.32
C PHE A 21 19.80 18.97 -27.96
N SER A 22 19.74 20.29 -27.77
CA SER A 22 20.30 21.04 -26.66
C SER A 22 19.65 20.66 -25.33
N ASN A 23 20.43 20.76 -24.25
CA ASN A 23 19.85 20.89 -22.91
C ASN A 23 19.07 22.21 -22.83
N GLU A 24 17.74 22.16 -22.85
CA GLU A 24 16.91 23.25 -22.34
C GLU A 24 16.19 22.80 -21.06
N THR A 25 16.72 23.27 -19.92
CA THR A 25 16.04 23.23 -18.62
C THR A 25 14.78 24.09 -18.69
N THR A 26 13.65 23.45 -19.01
CA THR A 26 12.33 24.09 -18.95
C THR A 26 11.79 24.02 -17.53
N VAL A 27 12.00 25.11 -16.78
CA VAL A 27 11.30 25.35 -15.51
C VAL A 27 9.85 25.69 -15.83
N PHE A 28 8.92 24.77 -15.54
CA PHE A 28 7.49 25.08 -15.59
C PHE A 28 6.97 25.37 -14.19
N ALA A 29 6.58 26.63 -13.98
CA ALA A 29 5.85 27.06 -12.81
C ALA A 29 4.49 26.33 -12.72
N VAL A 30 4.05 26.04 -11.49
CA VAL A 30 2.73 25.46 -11.22
C VAL A 30 1.65 26.42 -11.70
N SER A 31 0.97 26.05 -12.79
CA SER A 31 -0.31 26.62 -13.17
C SER A 31 -1.43 25.73 -12.63
N THR A 32 -2.10 26.17 -11.57
CA THR A 32 -3.29 25.51 -11.03
C THR A 32 -4.43 25.59 -12.04
N SER A 33 -4.68 24.49 -12.76
CA SER A 33 -5.91 24.33 -13.54
C SER A 33 -6.88 23.45 -12.73
N THR A 34 -7.91 24.09 -12.21
CA THR A 34 -9.07 23.43 -11.60
C THR A 34 -9.80 22.60 -12.66
N ASN A 35 -9.46 21.33 -12.76
CA ASN A 35 -10.33 20.36 -13.41
C ASN A 35 -11.46 20.00 -12.45
N HIS A 36 -12.68 20.14 -12.95
CA HIS A 36 -13.90 19.92 -12.21
C HIS A 36 -14.15 18.41 -12.07
N ASP A 37 -13.62 17.79 -11.02
CA ASP A 37 -13.82 16.37 -10.77
C ASP A 37 -15.31 16.03 -10.68
N THR A 38 -15.73 15.09 -11.53
CA THR A 38 -17.07 14.51 -11.46
C THR A 38 -17.09 13.56 -10.28
N HIS A 39 -18.01 13.79 -9.33
CA HIS A 39 -18.16 12.97 -8.13
C HIS A 39 -18.19 11.47 -8.46
N SER A 40 -17.14 10.74 -8.08
CA SER A 40 -17.19 9.28 -7.97
C SER A 40 -18.14 8.94 -6.82
N ALA A 41 -19.33 8.46 -7.13
CA ALA A 41 -20.24 7.92 -6.12
C ALA A 41 -19.52 6.80 -5.35
N GLU A 42 -19.63 6.80 -4.02
CA GLU A 42 -19.10 5.71 -3.18
C GLU A 42 -19.76 4.39 -3.58
N GLU A 43 -19.05 3.54 -4.32
CA GLU A 43 -19.51 2.20 -4.66
C GLU A 43 -19.50 1.36 -3.37
N THR A 44 -20.70 1.12 -2.84
CA THR A 44 -20.93 0.39 -1.59
C THR A 44 -21.35 -1.04 -1.92
N ILE A 45 -20.84 -2.03 -1.16
CA ILE A 45 -21.20 -3.43 -1.39
C ILE A 45 -22.72 -3.61 -1.27
N THR A 46 -23.33 -4.20 -2.30
CA THR A 46 -24.75 -4.55 -2.31
C THR A 46 -25.04 -5.79 -1.45
N LYS A 47 -26.32 -6.06 -1.16
CA LYS A 47 -26.72 -7.26 -0.39
C LYS A 47 -26.48 -8.54 -1.22
N GLU A 48 -26.63 -8.43 -2.52
CA GLU A 48 -26.50 -9.47 -3.53
C GLU A 48 -25.04 -9.91 -3.68
N GLU A 49 -24.11 -8.96 -3.73
CA GLU A 49 -22.67 -9.22 -3.71
C GLU A 49 -22.22 -9.82 -2.38
N LEU A 50 -22.68 -9.27 -1.25
CA LEU A 50 -22.38 -9.84 0.07
C LEU A 50 -22.88 -11.29 0.18
N SER A 51 -24.07 -11.60 -0.34
CA SER A 51 -24.60 -12.96 -0.38
C SER A 51 -23.69 -13.90 -1.20
N THR A 52 -23.18 -13.42 -2.33
CA THR A 52 -22.22 -14.16 -3.17
C THR A 52 -20.89 -14.40 -2.45
N LEU A 53 -20.32 -13.38 -1.82
CA LEU A 53 -19.06 -13.45 -1.07
C LEU A 53 -19.17 -14.39 0.15
N LYS A 54 -20.33 -14.40 0.83
CA LYS A 54 -20.64 -15.35 1.90
C LYS A 54 -20.74 -16.79 1.39
N LYS A 55 -21.45 -17.01 0.28
CA LYS A 55 -21.57 -18.34 -0.35
C LYS A 55 -20.22 -18.89 -0.81
N GLN A 56 -19.30 -18.00 -1.20
CA GLN A 56 -17.93 -18.36 -1.55
C GLN A 56 -17.02 -18.58 -0.32
N GLY A 57 -17.40 -18.10 0.87
CA GLY A 57 -16.58 -18.15 2.09
C GLY A 57 -15.48 -17.08 2.17
N VAL A 58 -15.56 -16.04 1.34
CA VAL A 58 -14.65 -14.88 1.36
C VAL A 58 -14.97 -13.97 2.55
N VAL A 59 -16.26 -13.90 2.90
CA VAL A 59 -16.81 -13.14 4.02
C VAL A 59 -17.60 -14.10 4.91
N SER A 60 -17.45 -13.97 6.22
CA SER A 60 -18.15 -14.81 7.20
C SER A 60 -19.67 -14.56 7.19
N THR A 61 -20.45 -15.60 7.49
CA THR A 61 -21.91 -15.60 7.31
C THR A 61 -22.66 -14.61 8.19
N ASP A 62 -22.07 -14.20 9.31
CA ASP A 62 -22.56 -13.23 10.30
C ASP A 62 -22.39 -11.76 9.89
N VAL A 63 -21.46 -11.45 8.97
CA VAL A 63 -21.15 -10.07 8.56
C VAL A 63 -22.32 -9.41 7.81
N THR A 64 -22.60 -8.14 8.09
CA THR A 64 -23.62 -7.35 7.38
C THR A 64 -23.00 -6.31 6.43
N VAL A 65 -23.79 -5.81 5.48
CA VAL A 65 -23.38 -4.70 4.58
C VAL A 65 -22.95 -3.47 5.38
N GLN A 66 -23.71 -3.13 6.44
CA GLN A 66 -23.39 -2.00 7.31
C GLN A 66 -22.02 -2.14 7.97
N GLN A 67 -21.63 -3.34 8.39
CA GLN A 67 -20.33 -3.61 9.04
C GLN A 67 -19.15 -3.59 8.06
N LEU A 68 -19.38 -3.90 6.77
CA LEU A 68 -18.35 -3.76 5.73
C LEU A 68 -18.14 -2.28 5.36
N ASN A 69 -19.23 -1.52 5.23
CA ASN A 69 -19.19 -0.13 4.81
C ASN A 69 -18.89 0.85 5.98
N GLN A 70 -18.84 0.35 7.23
CA GLN A 70 -18.72 1.17 8.44
C GLN A 70 -17.49 2.09 8.47
N GLU A 71 -16.37 1.69 7.87
CA GLU A 71 -15.16 2.51 7.87
C GLU A 71 -15.12 3.56 6.73
N GLN A 72 -16.02 3.52 5.74
CA GLN A 72 -15.97 4.41 4.56
C GLN A 72 -16.12 5.90 4.93
N ALA A 73 -16.93 6.24 5.94
CA ALA A 73 -17.30 7.62 6.26
C ALA A 73 -16.14 8.60 6.57
N SER A 74 -16.29 9.81 5.99
CA SER A 74 -15.47 11.03 6.08
C SER A 74 -14.08 11.02 5.42
N GLN A 75 -13.83 12.07 4.61
CA GLN A 75 -12.55 12.44 4.00
C GLN A 75 -11.68 13.34 4.91
N ASP A 76 -12.29 14.12 5.83
CA ASP A 76 -11.62 15.12 6.68
C ASP A 76 -10.68 14.53 7.77
N ASP A 77 -10.44 13.23 7.68
CA ASP A 77 -9.73 12.41 8.66
C ASP A 77 -8.54 11.67 8.02
N ALA A 78 -8.14 12.04 6.80
CA ALA A 78 -6.98 11.46 6.14
C ALA A 78 -5.67 11.76 6.89
N ILE A 79 -4.77 10.78 6.97
CA ILE A 79 -3.40 10.97 7.49
C ILE A 79 -2.59 11.91 6.61
N ASP A 80 -1.73 12.72 7.23
CA ASP A 80 -0.92 13.69 6.49
C ASP A 80 0.23 13.00 5.73
N VAL A 81 0.64 13.62 4.63
CA VAL A 81 1.93 13.31 3.99
C VAL A 81 3.05 13.90 4.84
N ILE A 82 4.21 13.24 4.89
CA ILE A 82 5.40 13.78 5.57
C ILE A 82 5.87 15.08 4.89
N THR A 83 6.20 16.12 5.66
CA THR A 83 6.76 17.38 5.16
C THR A 83 8.06 17.74 5.89
N ALA A 84 8.78 18.76 5.41
CA ALA A 84 10.00 19.26 6.06
C ALA A 84 9.75 19.94 7.41
N ASP A 85 8.50 20.30 7.71
CA ASP A 85 8.08 20.88 8.98
C ASP A 85 7.79 19.81 10.06
N ASP A 86 7.72 18.54 9.67
CA ASP A 86 7.61 17.42 10.60
C ASP A 86 8.95 17.14 11.30
N ASP A 87 8.89 16.60 12.51
CA ASP A 87 10.07 16.06 13.20
C ASP A 87 10.50 14.74 12.54
N LEU A 88 11.29 14.86 11.47
CA LEU A 88 11.71 13.78 10.58
C LEU A 88 12.49 12.66 11.29
N GLU A 89 13.23 12.99 12.36
CA GLU A 89 14.04 12.02 13.12
C GLU A 89 13.14 10.94 13.74
N ASN A 90 11.95 11.31 14.24
CA ASN A 90 10.96 10.36 14.78
C ASN A 90 10.43 9.35 13.74
N TYR A 91 10.63 9.62 12.44
CA TYR A 91 10.26 8.72 11.34
C TYR A 91 11.50 8.06 10.69
N GLY A 92 12.71 8.24 11.25
CA GLY A 92 13.96 7.76 10.65
C GLY A 92 14.27 8.39 9.30
N LEU A 93 13.86 9.65 9.11
CA LEU A 93 14.00 10.42 7.88
C LEU A 93 14.81 11.69 8.12
N ARG A 94 15.32 12.26 7.02
CA ARG A 94 15.84 13.62 6.95
C ARG A 94 15.61 14.18 5.55
N GLN A 95 15.71 15.50 5.41
CA GLN A 95 15.75 16.13 4.10
C GLN A 95 17.20 16.08 3.54
N ASN A 96 17.35 15.86 2.23
CA ASN A 96 18.65 15.98 1.54
C ASN A 96 18.87 17.41 1.00
N LYS A 97 19.94 17.63 0.24
CA LYS A 97 20.26 18.96 -0.34
C LYS A 97 19.45 19.29 -1.60
N GLN A 98 18.56 18.39 -2.01
CA GLN A 98 17.69 18.45 -3.16
C GLN A 98 16.21 18.61 -2.71
N ASP A 99 16.01 18.91 -1.43
CA ASP A 99 14.71 19.00 -0.73
C ASP A 99 13.91 17.69 -0.67
N GLU A 100 14.52 16.55 -1.01
CA GLU A 100 13.89 15.23 -1.00
C GLU A 100 13.96 14.57 0.38
N MET A 101 12.91 13.82 0.73
CA MET A 101 12.87 13.00 1.94
C MET A 101 13.67 11.72 1.73
N VAL A 102 14.67 11.49 2.56
CA VAL A 102 15.56 10.33 2.50
C VAL A 102 15.69 9.68 3.88
N THR A 103 16.15 8.44 3.95
CA THR A 103 16.44 7.80 5.23
C THR A 103 17.59 8.48 5.98
N ASP A 104 17.40 8.74 7.27
CA ASP A 104 18.46 9.23 8.14
C ASP A 104 19.33 8.07 8.67
N GLU A 105 20.15 7.52 7.77
CA GLU A 105 21.17 6.53 8.13
C GLU A 105 22.53 6.83 7.51
N ARG A 106 23.57 6.31 8.16
CA ARG A 106 24.93 6.29 7.63
C ARG A 106 25.02 5.26 6.49
N PRO A 107 25.69 5.54 5.34
CA PRO A 107 25.72 4.65 4.17
C PRO A 107 26.26 3.22 4.38
N ASN A 108 26.83 2.91 5.54
CA ASN A 108 27.48 1.64 5.84
C ASN A 108 26.66 0.74 6.79
N THR A 109 25.35 1.00 6.97
CA THR A 109 24.46 0.12 7.74
C THR A 109 24.18 -1.18 6.98
N ILE A 110 23.89 -2.27 7.71
CA ILE A 110 23.41 -3.54 7.12
C ILE A 110 22.16 -3.30 6.25
N ARG A 111 21.29 -2.37 6.66
CA ARG A 111 20.12 -1.88 5.92
C ARG A 111 20.52 -1.31 4.55
N HIS A 112 21.51 -0.43 4.46
CA HIS A 112 21.99 0.10 3.18
C HIS A 112 22.72 -0.95 2.32
N LEU A 113 23.49 -1.86 2.94
CA LEU A 113 24.25 -2.90 2.22
C LEU A 113 23.38 -3.99 1.58
N PHE A 114 22.18 -4.26 2.11
CA PHE A 114 21.36 -5.39 1.67
C PHE A 114 19.88 -5.08 1.41
N GLY A 115 19.34 -3.97 1.90
CA GLY A 115 18.00 -3.50 1.56
C GLY A 115 17.95 -2.80 0.19
N LYS A 116 16.77 -2.36 -0.20
CA LYS A 116 16.57 -1.40 -1.31
C LYS A 116 15.54 -0.37 -0.87
N PRO A 117 15.63 0.89 -1.31
CA PRO A 117 14.61 1.87 -1.00
C PRO A 117 13.29 1.52 -1.68
N TYR A 118 12.20 2.14 -1.22
CA TYR A 118 10.92 2.07 -1.91
C TYR A 118 11.06 2.67 -3.32
N PRO A 119 10.45 2.06 -4.36
CA PRO A 119 10.55 2.52 -5.74
C PRO A 119 10.29 4.02 -5.91
N GLY A 120 11.18 4.69 -6.63
CA GLY A 120 11.10 6.14 -6.88
C GLY A 120 11.45 7.04 -5.70
N THR A 121 12.08 6.50 -4.64
CA THR A 121 12.50 7.26 -3.45
C THR A 121 13.89 6.83 -2.97
N ASP A 122 14.50 7.62 -2.09
CA ASP A 122 15.66 7.25 -1.26
C ASP A 122 15.22 6.88 0.18
N ILE A 123 13.97 6.44 0.35
CA ILE A 123 13.42 6.01 1.65
C ILE A 123 13.55 4.49 1.74
N MET A 124 14.44 4.04 2.61
CA MET A 124 14.61 2.63 2.96
C MET A 124 13.43 2.16 3.83
N PRO A 125 12.87 0.96 3.58
CA PRO A 125 11.86 0.36 4.45
C PRO A 125 12.34 0.22 5.89
N GLN A 126 11.40 0.31 6.83
CA GLN A 126 11.59 0.02 8.25
C GLN A 126 10.57 -1.01 8.72
N LYS A 127 10.96 -1.82 9.71
CA LYS A 127 10.06 -2.74 10.39
C LYS A 127 8.88 -1.94 10.97
N GLY A 128 7.67 -2.45 10.76
CA GLY A 128 6.42 -1.81 11.12
C GLY A 128 5.79 -0.92 10.05
N ASP A 129 6.51 -0.53 8.98
CA ASP A 129 5.91 0.26 7.90
C ASP A 129 4.66 -0.45 7.33
N ILE A 130 3.54 0.27 7.27
CA ILE A 130 2.28 -0.27 6.78
C ILE A 130 2.19 0.00 5.28
N LEU A 131 2.07 -1.05 4.49
CA LEU A 131 1.85 -0.99 3.05
C LEU A 131 0.33 -1.06 2.81
N VAL A 132 -0.24 -0.08 2.10
CA VAL A 132 -1.68 -0.02 1.79
C VAL A 132 -1.90 0.27 0.31
N THR A 133 -2.80 -0.47 -0.33
CA THR A 133 -3.37 -0.08 -1.63
C THR A 133 -4.86 0.21 -1.55
N SER A 134 -5.32 1.07 -2.45
CA SER A 134 -6.72 1.26 -2.78
C SER A 134 -6.96 0.88 -4.24
N THR A 135 -8.12 0.30 -4.54
CA THR A 135 -8.60 0.09 -5.92
C THR A 135 -10.00 0.70 -6.04
N GLY A 136 -10.40 1.15 -7.23
CA GLY A 136 -11.60 1.97 -7.41
C GLY A 136 -12.91 1.20 -7.62
N ALA A 137 -12.88 -0.14 -7.56
CA ALA A 137 -14.04 -1.00 -7.78
C ALA A 137 -13.85 -2.38 -7.11
N LEU A 138 -14.99 -3.03 -6.88
CA LEU A 138 -15.19 -4.45 -6.50
C LEU A 138 -14.06 -5.41 -7.00
N ASN A 139 -13.39 -6.24 -6.20
CA ASN A 139 -13.51 -6.59 -4.76
C ASN A 139 -12.10 -6.99 -4.20
N GLY A 140 -11.74 -6.53 -3.00
CA GLY A 140 -10.50 -6.82 -2.25
C GLY A 140 -10.46 -6.74 -0.70
N LEU A 141 -11.51 -6.57 0.13
CA LEU A 141 -12.90 -6.17 -0.06
C LEU A 141 -13.04 -4.89 -0.87
N ILE A 142 -12.16 -3.91 -0.60
CA ILE A 142 -11.37 -3.24 -1.63
C ILE A 142 -9.95 -2.97 -1.06
N GLY A 143 -8.89 -3.13 -1.87
CA GLY A 143 -7.50 -2.83 -1.49
C GLY A 143 -6.69 -3.99 -0.88
N HIS A 144 -5.46 -3.72 -0.43
CA HIS A 144 -4.60 -4.70 0.24
C HIS A 144 -3.80 -4.02 1.35
N ALA A 145 -3.47 -4.76 2.41
CA ALA A 145 -2.66 -4.29 3.52
C ALA A 145 -1.53 -5.28 3.83
N GLY A 146 -0.35 -4.78 4.12
CA GLY A 146 0.79 -5.55 4.59
C GLY A 146 1.58 -4.75 5.62
N ILE A 147 2.42 -5.43 6.38
CA ILE A 147 3.33 -4.79 7.35
C ILE A 147 4.75 -5.26 7.10
N VAL A 148 5.68 -4.31 6.99
CA VAL A 148 7.08 -4.58 6.78
C VAL A 148 7.69 -5.23 8.03
N ILE A 149 8.42 -6.32 7.85
CA ILE A 149 9.04 -7.08 8.94
C ILE A 149 10.57 -6.91 8.99
N ASN A 150 11.17 -6.44 7.90
CA ASN A 150 12.58 -6.07 7.75
C ASN A 150 12.78 -5.29 6.43
N GLU A 151 14.01 -4.87 6.13
CA GLU A 151 14.38 -4.04 4.98
C GLU A 151 14.09 -4.65 3.60
N LYS A 152 13.71 -5.93 3.55
CA LYS A 152 13.48 -6.70 2.32
C LYS A 152 12.07 -7.24 2.20
N SER A 153 11.36 -7.42 3.30
CA SER A 153 10.17 -8.28 3.35
C SER A 153 9.01 -7.71 4.16
N TYR A 154 7.79 -8.12 3.77
CA TYR A 154 6.55 -7.82 4.46
C TYR A 154 5.78 -9.11 4.77
N ALA A 155 4.89 -9.04 5.77
CA ALA A 155 3.92 -10.06 6.11
C ALA A 155 2.51 -9.64 5.66
N SER A 156 1.76 -10.57 5.05
CA SER A 156 0.33 -10.39 4.74
C SER A 156 -0.37 -11.76 4.51
N ILE A 157 -1.62 -11.73 4.03
CA ILE A 157 -2.33 -12.85 3.42
C ILE A 157 -2.93 -12.38 2.08
N PRO A 158 -2.51 -12.91 0.91
CA PRO A 158 -2.79 -12.27 -0.37
C PRO A 158 -4.27 -12.23 -0.80
N GLY A 159 -5.12 -13.11 -0.25
CA GLY A 159 -6.54 -13.12 -0.56
C GLY A 159 -7.22 -14.46 -0.33
N PHE A 160 -8.43 -14.60 -0.87
CA PHE A 160 -9.24 -15.80 -0.77
C PHE A 160 -8.50 -17.06 -1.26
N ARG A 161 -8.62 -18.16 -0.51
CA ARG A 161 -7.91 -19.46 -0.70
C ARG A 161 -6.38 -19.40 -0.59
N GLN A 162 -5.80 -18.26 -0.22
CA GLN A 162 -4.40 -18.16 0.15
C GLN A 162 -4.23 -18.29 1.68
N HIS A 163 -2.98 -18.46 2.11
CA HIS A 163 -2.57 -18.49 3.51
C HIS A 163 -1.64 -17.29 3.81
N PRO A 164 -1.44 -16.92 5.08
CA PRO A 164 -0.47 -15.90 5.44
C PRO A 164 0.93 -16.26 4.91
N ASN A 165 1.64 -15.27 4.38
CA ASN A 165 2.98 -15.45 3.84
C ASN A 165 3.87 -14.23 4.11
N ILE A 166 5.17 -14.47 4.02
CA ILE A 166 6.20 -13.44 3.91
C ILE A 166 6.63 -13.37 2.45
N ASP A 167 6.73 -12.16 1.90
CA ASP A 167 7.21 -11.93 0.54
C ASP A 167 8.03 -10.63 0.47
N SER A 168 8.67 -10.36 -0.68
CA SER A 168 9.59 -9.25 -0.87
C SER A 168 8.88 -7.90 -1.05
N ILE A 169 9.43 -6.82 -0.52
CA ILE A 169 8.88 -5.47 -0.75
C ILE A 169 8.86 -5.13 -2.25
N GLN A 170 9.82 -5.64 -3.02
CA GLN A 170 9.85 -5.42 -4.48
C GLN A 170 8.78 -6.20 -5.25
N SER A 171 8.25 -7.32 -4.73
CA SER A 171 7.07 -7.98 -5.32
C SER A 171 5.79 -7.26 -4.94
N TRP A 172 5.67 -6.67 -3.74
CA TRP A 172 4.56 -5.78 -3.41
C TRP A 172 4.40 -4.71 -4.47
N PHE A 173 5.38 -3.81 -4.65
CA PHE A 173 5.28 -2.68 -5.57
C PHE A 173 5.12 -3.10 -7.05
N ARG A 174 5.53 -4.33 -7.42
CA ARG A 174 5.27 -4.87 -8.77
C ARG A 174 3.78 -5.10 -9.04
N TYR A 175 3.03 -5.59 -8.05
CA TYR A 175 1.64 -6.02 -8.21
C TYR A 175 0.62 -5.05 -7.57
N SER A 176 1.06 -4.26 -6.58
CA SER A 176 0.27 -3.35 -5.77
C SER A 176 0.37 -1.91 -6.28
N ALA A 177 -0.43 -1.58 -7.30
CA ALA A 177 -0.56 -0.20 -7.77
C ALA A 177 -1.09 0.74 -6.68
N ASN A 178 -0.77 2.02 -6.79
CA ASN A 178 -1.31 3.09 -5.94
C ASN A 178 -0.99 2.85 -4.45
N THR A 179 0.21 2.31 -4.19
CA THR A 179 0.71 1.98 -2.85
C THR A 179 1.01 3.24 -2.05
N LYS A 180 0.47 3.32 -0.85
CA LYS A 180 0.89 4.25 0.19
C LYS A 180 1.66 3.48 1.26
N VAL A 181 2.81 4.01 1.66
CA VAL A 181 3.58 3.53 2.82
C VAL A 181 3.34 4.49 3.97
N ILE A 182 2.92 3.93 5.10
CA ILE A 182 2.60 4.66 6.32
C ILE A 182 3.63 4.30 7.38
N ARG A 183 4.26 5.31 7.98
CA ARG A 183 5.17 5.15 9.12
C ARG A 183 4.62 5.90 10.32
N ILE A 184 4.80 5.34 11.51
CA ILE A 184 4.45 5.99 12.77
C ILE A 184 5.69 6.61 13.41
N ASN A 185 5.50 7.69 14.18
CA ASN A 185 6.56 8.42 14.88
C ASN A 185 7.14 7.70 16.12
N HIS A 186 7.13 6.37 16.19
CA HIS A 186 7.49 5.61 17.39
C HIS A 186 8.09 4.23 17.03
N GLN A 187 9.41 4.20 16.78
CA GLN A 187 10.14 3.04 16.28
C GLN A 187 9.89 1.75 17.09
N GLU A 188 9.96 1.79 18.43
CA GLU A 188 9.73 0.60 19.27
C GLU A 188 8.36 -0.07 19.04
N LYS A 189 7.29 0.71 18.85
CA LYS A 189 5.96 0.18 18.53
C LYS A 189 5.89 -0.35 17.09
N ALA A 190 6.60 0.27 16.15
CA ALA A 190 6.71 -0.24 14.78
C ALA A 190 7.46 -1.59 14.77
N ASP A 191 8.53 -1.71 15.55
CA ASP A 191 9.32 -2.93 15.65
C ASP A 191 8.53 -4.09 16.24
N LEU A 192 7.89 -3.88 17.39
CA LEU A 192 7.03 -4.88 18.04
C LEU A 192 5.88 -5.35 17.13
N ALA A 193 5.31 -4.47 16.31
CA ALA A 193 4.28 -4.82 15.35
C ALA A 193 4.84 -5.70 14.22
N GLY A 194 5.99 -5.33 13.64
CA GLY A 194 6.64 -6.14 12.61
C GLY A 194 7.05 -7.53 13.10
N ASP A 195 7.58 -7.63 14.32
CA ASP A 195 7.93 -8.92 14.94
C ASP A 195 6.70 -9.78 15.21
N TRP A 196 5.62 -9.19 15.75
CA TRP A 196 4.36 -9.92 15.92
C TRP A 196 3.81 -10.46 14.60
N ALA A 197 3.89 -9.69 13.50
CA ALA A 197 3.39 -10.09 12.20
C ALA A 197 4.23 -11.19 11.55
N HIS A 198 5.56 -11.15 11.72
CA HIS A 198 6.47 -12.23 11.34
C HIS A 198 6.09 -13.55 12.05
N ASP A 199 5.97 -13.49 13.38
CA ASP A 199 5.67 -14.67 14.19
C ASP A 199 4.26 -15.20 13.92
N TYR A 200 3.28 -14.33 13.69
CA TYR A 200 1.94 -14.72 13.28
C TYR A 200 1.95 -15.58 12.00
N VAL A 201 2.64 -15.14 10.94
CA VAL A 201 2.72 -15.90 9.68
C VAL A 201 3.41 -17.25 9.87
N LYS A 202 4.49 -17.26 10.65
CA LYS A 202 5.29 -18.46 10.95
C LYS A 202 4.52 -19.50 11.76
N ASP A 203 3.74 -19.07 12.75
CA ASP A 203 3.01 -19.95 13.66
C ASP A 203 1.62 -20.35 13.11
N HIS A 204 1.05 -19.54 12.20
CA HIS A 204 -0.26 -19.76 11.58
C HIS A 204 -0.21 -19.92 10.04
N PRO A 205 0.70 -20.73 9.46
CA PRO A 205 0.92 -20.83 8.01
C PRO A 205 -0.22 -21.53 7.25
N LYS A 206 -1.28 -21.94 7.96
CA LYS A 206 -2.49 -22.56 7.42
C LYS A 206 -3.78 -21.80 7.78
N ALA A 207 -3.68 -20.62 8.42
CA ALA A 207 -4.86 -19.80 8.68
C ALA A 207 -5.57 -19.48 7.37
N ARG A 208 -6.90 -19.52 7.40
CA ARG A 208 -7.76 -19.38 6.22
C ARG A 208 -8.10 -17.92 6.03
N TYR A 209 -8.08 -17.47 4.77
CA TYR A 209 -8.64 -16.16 4.44
C TYR A 209 -10.17 -16.17 4.63
N SER A 210 -10.68 -15.30 5.49
CA SER A 210 -12.09 -14.85 5.48
C SER A 210 -12.22 -13.55 6.25
N ILE A 211 -12.94 -12.58 5.68
CA ILE A 211 -13.33 -11.37 6.40
C ILE A 211 -14.33 -11.75 7.50
N THR A 212 -14.03 -11.39 8.74
CA THR A 212 -14.80 -11.75 9.93
C THR A 212 -14.77 -10.62 10.96
N MET A 213 -15.81 -10.53 11.77
CA MET A 213 -15.86 -9.67 12.96
C MET A 213 -15.03 -10.21 14.14
N SER A 214 -14.56 -11.46 14.06
CA SER A 214 -13.73 -12.10 15.09
C SER A 214 -12.30 -11.55 15.06
N ILE A 215 -12.15 -10.26 15.40
CA ILE A 215 -10.91 -9.48 15.24
C ILE A 215 -9.76 -10.00 16.14
N GLN A 216 -10.07 -10.69 17.24
CA GLN A 216 -9.08 -11.29 18.13
C GLN A 216 -8.72 -12.74 17.77
N SER A 217 -9.51 -13.45 16.96
CA SER A 217 -9.16 -14.83 16.54
C SER A 217 -7.94 -14.83 15.63
N LEU A 218 -7.18 -15.92 15.59
CA LEU A 218 -6.02 -16.09 14.71
C LEU A 218 -6.37 -16.88 13.41
N ASP A 219 -7.50 -17.59 13.39
CA ASP A 219 -8.13 -18.20 12.21
C ASP A 219 -9.67 -18.01 12.26
N PRO A 220 -10.36 -17.59 11.18
CA PRO A 220 -9.81 -17.07 9.94
C PRO A 220 -9.22 -15.65 10.08
N THR A 221 -8.44 -15.24 9.09
CA THR A 221 -7.76 -13.94 9.04
C THR A 221 -7.95 -13.24 7.69
N TYR A 222 -7.49 -12.00 7.59
CA TYR A 222 -7.45 -11.21 6.35
C TYR A 222 -6.33 -10.15 6.44
N CYS A 223 -5.93 -9.59 5.30
CA CYS A 223 -4.71 -8.79 5.16
C CYS A 223 -4.57 -7.65 6.19
N SER A 224 -5.59 -6.80 6.29
CA SER A 224 -5.64 -5.68 7.25
C SER A 224 -5.86 -6.12 8.71
N LYS A 225 -6.36 -7.33 8.96
CA LYS A 225 -6.45 -7.88 10.32
C LYS A 225 -5.08 -8.26 10.88
N ILE A 226 -4.17 -8.79 10.05
CA ILE A 226 -2.79 -9.07 10.47
C ILE A 226 -2.11 -7.77 10.93
N VAL A 227 -2.19 -6.71 10.11
CA VAL A 227 -1.64 -5.39 10.44
C VAL A 227 -2.29 -4.78 11.67
N TRP A 228 -3.62 -4.88 11.82
CA TRP A 228 -4.30 -4.34 13.00
C TRP A 228 -3.92 -5.11 14.27
N GLN A 229 -3.89 -6.45 14.22
CA GLN A 229 -3.52 -7.28 15.37
C GLN A 229 -2.07 -7.03 15.79
N ALA A 230 -1.15 -6.86 14.83
CA ALA A 230 0.24 -6.50 15.08
C ALA A 230 0.37 -5.24 15.96
N TYR A 231 -0.22 -4.14 15.54
CA TYR A 231 -0.18 -2.87 16.28
C TYR A 231 -1.09 -2.82 17.51
N ALA A 232 -2.16 -3.61 17.56
CA ALA A 232 -2.98 -3.74 18.78
C ALA A 232 -2.21 -4.40 19.93
N LYS A 233 -1.11 -5.11 19.65
CA LYS A 233 -0.22 -5.72 20.66
C LYS A 233 0.85 -4.78 21.19
N THR A 234 0.97 -3.55 20.68
CA THR A 234 2.05 -2.60 21.05
C THR A 234 1.57 -1.47 21.98
N GLY A 235 0.51 -1.74 22.75
CA GLY A 235 -0.10 -0.74 23.65
C GLY A 235 -0.80 0.38 22.89
N ASP A 236 -1.92 0.05 22.22
CA ASP A 236 -2.91 0.98 21.65
C ASP A 236 -2.45 1.92 20.52
N ALA A 237 -1.43 1.54 19.73
CA ALA A 237 -1.00 2.33 18.57
C ALA A 237 -2.16 2.59 17.58
N VAL A 238 -2.93 1.54 17.21
CA VAL A 238 -4.16 1.62 16.37
C VAL A 238 -5.45 1.25 17.12
N GLY A 239 -5.58 1.79 18.33
CA GLY A 239 -6.82 1.76 19.13
C GLY A 239 -7.24 0.38 19.64
N HIS A 240 -8.25 0.39 20.51
CA HIS A 240 -8.76 -0.84 21.13
C HIS A 240 -9.61 -1.69 20.17
N ALA A 241 -9.78 -2.97 20.53
CA ALA A 241 -10.61 -3.92 19.81
C ALA A 241 -12.09 -3.47 19.76
N THR A 242 -12.54 -2.99 18.61
CA THR A 242 -13.96 -2.83 18.29
C THR A 242 -14.50 -4.09 17.63
N PHE A 243 -15.78 -4.40 17.81
CA PHE A 243 -16.49 -5.42 17.02
C PHE A 243 -16.77 -4.88 15.60
N THR A 244 -15.72 -4.60 14.83
CA THR A 244 -15.79 -4.07 13.46
C THR A 244 -14.78 -4.76 12.57
N ILE A 245 -15.07 -4.78 11.27
CA ILE A 245 -14.08 -5.14 10.25
C ILE A 245 -13.08 -3.98 10.14
N LYS A 246 -11.80 -4.29 9.94
CA LYS A 246 -10.73 -3.31 9.71
C LYS A 246 -10.36 -3.32 8.23
N ALA A 247 -10.77 -2.33 7.45
CA ALA A 247 -10.47 -2.28 6.02
C ALA A 247 -9.02 -1.81 5.79
N PRO A 248 -8.36 -2.18 4.67
CA PRO A 248 -7.01 -1.69 4.35
C PRO A 248 -6.91 -0.16 4.34
N TYR A 249 -7.89 0.53 3.75
CA TYR A 249 -7.94 2.00 3.74
C TYR A 249 -8.19 2.61 5.13
N GLY A 250 -8.61 1.83 6.13
CA GLY A 250 -8.77 2.28 7.51
C GLY A 250 -7.44 2.79 8.10
N PHE A 251 -6.30 2.24 7.66
CA PHE A 251 -4.98 2.74 8.05
C PHE A 251 -4.66 4.14 7.50
N LEU A 252 -5.40 4.63 6.51
CA LEU A 252 -5.23 6.01 6.00
C LEU A 252 -6.03 7.05 6.81
N LYS A 253 -6.67 6.67 7.92
CA LYS A 253 -7.51 7.56 8.74
C LYS A 253 -6.89 7.87 10.11
N LYS A 254 -6.66 9.16 10.40
CA LYS A 254 -6.05 9.68 11.64
C LYS A 254 -6.74 9.15 12.89
N LYS A 255 -8.09 9.15 12.92
CA LYS A 255 -8.87 8.67 14.09
C LYS A 255 -8.54 7.24 14.53
N ASN A 256 -8.00 6.40 13.65
CA ASN A 256 -7.67 5.02 13.96
C ASN A 256 -6.36 4.86 14.73
N TYR A 257 -5.52 5.90 14.78
CA TYR A 257 -4.31 5.95 15.59
C TYR A 257 -4.59 6.72 16.89
N LYS A 258 -3.95 6.33 18.00
CA LYS A 258 -4.22 6.93 19.33
C LYS A 258 -2.99 7.49 20.02
N THR A 259 -1.97 6.66 20.24
CA THR A 259 -0.76 7.06 20.97
C THR A 259 0.42 7.43 20.07
N VAL A 260 0.19 7.54 18.75
CA VAL A 260 1.21 7.72 17.73
C VAL A 260 0.66 8.60 16.61
N THR A 261 1.55 9.35 15.95
CA THR A 261 1.25 10.14 14.76
C THR A 261 1.72 9.36 13.53
N PRO A 262 0.79 8.96 12.63
CA PRO A 262 1.13 8.35 11.34
C PRO A 262 1.42 9.42 10.28
N LYS A 263 2.30 9.10 9.33
CA LYS A 263 2.52 9.88 8.10
C LYS A 263 2.60 8.98 6.88
N VAL A 264 2.07 9.44 5.74
CA VAL A 264 2.39 8.85 4.43
C VAL A 264 3.79 9.30 4.06
N ILE A 265 4.74 8.36 4.07
CA ILE A 265 6.14 8.62 3.72
C ILE A 265 6.46 8.31 2.25
N VAL A 266 5.65 7.45 1.61
CA VAL A 266 5.72 7.16 0.18
C VAL A 266 4.29 7.06 -0.36
N SER A 267 4.04 7.67 -1.51
CA SER A 267 2.81 7.50 -2.28
C SER A 267 3.18 7.22 -3.73
N GLU A 268 3.28 5.94 -4.09
CA GLU A 268 3.55 5.54 -5.47
C GLU A 268 2.26 5.69 -6.30
N GLY A 269 2.12 6.84 -6.95
CA GLY A 269 1.34 6.92 -8.18
C GLY A 269 2.14 6.30 -9.32
N ARG A 270 1.55 5.41 -10.11
CA ARG A 270 2.29 4.72 -11.18
C ARG A 270 2.74 5.72 -12.24
N LYS A 271 4.05 5.97 -12.38
CA LYS A 271 4.59 6.76 -13.49
C LYS A 271 4.83 5.88 -14.72
N ILE A 272 3.83 5.76 -15.59
CA ILE A 272 3.99 5.15 -16.92
C ILE A 272 4.04 6.28 -17.95
N GLY A 273 5.18 6.44 -18.63
CA GLY A 273 5.32 7.42 -19.72
C GLY A 273 5.21 8.90 -19.31
N GLY A 274 5.44 9.24 -18.03
CA GLY A 274 5.36 10.62 -17.54
C GLY A 274 3.98 11.08 -17.05
N LEU A 275 2.97 10.21 -17.13
CA LEU A 275 1.65 10.44 -16.53
C LEU A 275 1.60 9.85 -15.11
N ASN A 276 0.93 10.56 -14.19
CA ASN A 276 0.64 10.08 -12.84
C ASN A 276 -0.72 9.36 -12.84
N PHE A 277 -0.80 8.18 -12.22
CA PHE A 277 -2.01 7.36 -12.01
C PHE A 277 -2.11 6.93 -10.54
#